data_AF-A0A1X2F5J0-F1
#
_entry.id   AF-A0A1X2F5J0-F1
#
_cell.length_a   1.000
_cell.length_b   1.000
_cell.length_c   1.000
_cell.angle_alpha   90.00
_cell.angle_beta   90.00
_cell.angle_gamma   90.00
#
_symmetry.space_group_name_H-M   'P 1'
#
loop_
_entity.id
_entity.type
_entity.pdbx_description
1 polymer ?
#
loop_
_entity_poly.entity_id
_entity_poly.type
_entity_poly.pdbx_seq_one_letter_code
_entity_poly.pdbx_strand_id
1 'polypeptide(L)'
;MLLRVGADDLRAMAGRWEAVAGELTVSAACDVGLPCQASAAAVTAGNADIAAAAGALSARLRTGATRVAAANTGFVGNERGSVGTLDHVKQV
;
A
#
# COMPACT_ATOMS: atom_id res chain seq x y z
N MET A 1 -3.35 22.58 -15.47
CA MET A 1 -3.01 22.65 -14.03
C MET A 1 -2.37 21.34 -13.64
N LEU A 2 -1.04 21.31 -13.47
CA LEU A 2 -0.30 20.08 -13.11
C LEU A 2 -0.16 20.05 -11.59
N LEU A 3 -0.80 19.09 -10.93
CA LEU A 3 -0.65 18.88 -9.50
C LEU A 3 0.72 18.23 -9.27
N ARG A 4 1.73 19.01 -8.85
CA ARG A 4 3.04 18.48 -8.43
C ARG A 4 2.95 18.11 -6.95
N VAL A 5 2.94 16.82 -6.66
CA VAL A 5 3.17 16.31 -5.31
C VAL A 5 4.69 16.17 -5.12
N GLY A 6 5.21 16.58 -3.97
CA GLY A 6 6.64 16.46 -3.66
C GLY A 6 7.09 15.00 -3.62
N ALA A 7 8.30 14.72 -4.08
CA ALA A 7 8.86 13.37 -4.07
C ALA A 7 8.97 12.78 -2.65
N ASP A 8 9.22 13.64 -1.67
CA ASP A 8 9.26 13.27 -0.25
C ASP A 8 7.87 12.98 0.31
N ASP A 9 6.85 13.73 -0.12
CA ASP A 9 5.45 13.49 0.27
C ASP A 9 4.95 12.14 -0.25
N LEU A 10 5.29 11.78 -1.49
CA LEU A 10 4.95 10.48 -2.08
C LEU A 10 5.64 9.32 -1.34
N ARG A 11 6.90 9.49 -0.96
CA ARG A 11 7.64 8.49 -0.18
C ARG A 11 7.05 8.34 1.23
N ALA A 12 6.72 9.44 1.88
CA ALA A 12 6.05 9.43 3.18
C ALA A 12 4.69 8.73 3.12
N MET A 13 3.90 8.98 2.06
CA MET A 13 2.60 8.33 1.86
C MET A 13 2.75 6.83 1.63
N ALA A 14 3.71 6.40 0.81
CA ALA A 14 4.00 4.99 0.60
C ALA A 14 4.38 4.28 1.91
N GLY A 15 5.22 4.91 2.74
CA GLY A 15 5.57 4.38 4.06
C GLY A 15 4.37 4.24 5.00
N ARG A 16 3.43 5.20 4.97
CA ARG A 16 2.19 5.13 5.76
C ARG A 16 1.28 3.98 5.31
N TRP A 17 1.16 3.75 4.00
CA TRP A 17 0.38 2.62 3.48
C TRP A 17 0.99 1.27 3.85
N GLU A 18 2.31 1.14 3.86
CA GLU A 18 3.00 -0.06 4.36
C GLU A 18 2.74 -0.27 5.86
N ALA A 19 2.82 0.79 6.67
CA ALA A 19 2.53 0.71 8.10
C ALA A 19 1.10 0.25 8.38
N VAL A 20 0.10 0.86 7.71
CA VAL A 20 -1.31 0.47 7.83
C VAL A 20 -1.54 -0.97 7.34
N ALA A 21 -0.86 -1.39 6.27
CA ALA A 21 -0.90 -2.78 5.81
C ALA A 21 -0.30 -3.77 6.82
N GLY A 22 0.69 -3.34 7.61
CA GLY A 22 1.26 -4.11 8.72
C GLY A 22 0.29 -4.23 9.90
N GLU A 23 -0.45 -3.18 10.22
CA GLU A 23 -1.43 -3.16 11.32
C GLU A 23 -2.69 -3.99 11.02
N LEU A 24 -3.02 -4.21 9.74
CA LEU A 24 -4.17 -5.00 9.28
C LEU A 24 -4.08 -6.51 9.59
N THR A 25 -3.06 -6.98 10.33
CA THR A 25 -3.03 -8.34 10.86
C THR A 25 -4.18 -8.58 11.82
N VAL A 26 -5.21 -9.28 11.34
CA VAL A 26 -6.31 -9.79 12.16
C VAL A 26 -5.83 -11.03 12.91
N SER A 27 -5.88 -10.97 14.24
CA SER A 27 -5.64 -12.15 15.08
C SER A 27 -6.70 -13.21 14.79
N ALA A 28 -6.29 -14.49 14.75
CA ALA A 28 -7.24 -15.58 14.64
C ALA A 28 -8.26 -15.49 15.78
N ALA A 29 -9.54 -15.52 15.43
CA ALA A 29 -10.60 -15.52 16.43
C ALA A 29 -10.56 -16.82 17.24
N CYS A 30 -10.76 -16.72 18.55
CA CYS A 30 -10.96 -17.90 19.38
C CYS A 30 -12.27 -18.58 18.98
N ASP A 31 -12.29 -19.90 18.95
CA ASP A 31 -13.51 -20.66 18.69
C ASP A 31 -14.46 -20.49 19.88
N VAL A 32 -15.61 -19.84 19.68
CA VAL A 32 -16.60 -19.57 20.74
C VAL A 32 -17.81 -20.46 20.52
N GLY A 33 -17.88 -21.56 21.26
CA GLY A 33 -19.06 -22.42 21.32
C GLY A 33 -18.78 -23.89 21.00
N LEU A 34 -19.82 -24.73 21.15
CA LEU A 34 -19.74 -26.13 20.75
C LEU A 34 -19.89 -26.24 19.23
N PRO A 35 -19.13 -27.12 18.54
CA PRO A 35 -19.12 -27.25 17.08
C PRO A 35 -20.48 -27.67 16.49
N CYS A 36 -21.40 -28.17 17.31
CA CYS A 36 -22.76 -28.50 16.91
C CYS A 36 -23.70 -27.29 16.85
N GLN A 37 -23.27 -26.10 17.28
CA GLN A 37 -24.09 -24.89 17.19
C GLN A 37 -23.90 -24.20 15.85
N ALA A 38 -24.98 -24.09 15.07
CA ALA A 38 -24.98 -23.41 13.78
C ALA A 38 -24.50 -21.95 13.87
N SER A 39 -24.80 -21.28 14.98
CA SER A 39 -24.31 -19.92 15.26
C SER A 39 -22.80 -19.85 15.43
N ALA A 40 -22.19 -20.81 16.12
CA ALA A 40 -20.74 -20.88 16.29
C ALA A 40 -20.04 -21.08 14.94
N ALA A 41 -20.55 -22.01 14.11
CA ALA A 41 -20.04 -22.23 12.76
C ALA A 41 -20.16 -20.97 11.88
N ALA A 42 -21.28 -20.23 11.97
CA ALA A 42 -21.47 -18.98 11.23
C ALA A 42 -20.49 -17.88 11.67
N VAL A 43 -20.22 -17.76 12.98
CA VAL A 43 -19.24 -16.79 13.52
C VAL A 43 -17.82 -17.14 13.06
N THR A 44 -17.44 -18.42 13.13
CA THR A 44 -16.12 -18.89 12.68
C THR A 44 -15.93 -18.64 11.18
N ALA A 45 -16.95 -18.89 10.35
CA ALA A 45 -16.93 -18.56 8.93
C ALA A 45 -16.79 -17.05 8.68
N GLY A 46 -17.57 -16.22 9.39
CA GLY A 46 -17.46 -14.77 9.27
C GLY A 46 -16.09 -14.22 9.68
N ASN A 47 -15.46 -14.79 10.71
CA ASN A 47 -14.10 -14.42 11.11
C ASN A 47 -13.06 -14.80 10.03
N ALA A 48 -13.24 -15.95 9.38
CA ALA A 48 -12.38 -16.35 8.27
C ALA A 48 -12.51 -15.39 7.07
N ASP A 49 -13.73 -14.97 6.73
CA ASP A 49 -13.99 -14.00 5.66
C ASP A 49 -13.35 -12.62 5.96
N ILE A 50 -13.46 -12.15 7.21
CA ILE A 50 -12.81 -10.91 7.65
C ILE A 50 -11.29 -11.00 7.52
N ALA A 51 -10.69 -12.12 7.96
CA ALA A 51 -9.25 -12.33 7.84
C ALA A 51 -8.79 -12.34 6.36
N ALA A 52 -9.56 -12.99 5.48
CA ALA A 52 -9.29 -13.01 4.05
C ALA A 52 -9.38 -11.60 3.43
N ALA A 53 -10.41 -10.83 3.78
CA ALA A 53 -10.58 -9.45 3.31
C ALA A 53 -9.44 -8.54 3.79
N ALA A 54 -9.02 -8.65 5.05
CA ALA A 54 -7.90 -7.90 5.60
C ALA A 54 -6.59 -8.23 4.88
N GLY A 55 -6.32 -9.51 4.61
CA GLY A 55 -5.17 -9.94 3.82
C GLY A 55 -5.16 -9.36 2.41
N ALA A 56 -6.31 -9.40 1.72
CA ALA A 56 -6.45 -8.83 0.38
C ALA A 56 -6.27 -7.30 0.37
N LEU A 57 -6.81 -6.59 1.38
CA LEU A 57 -6.63 -5.14 1.52
C LEU A 57 -5.17 -4.77 1.75
N SER A 58 -4.50 -5.47 2.68
CA SER A 58 -3.07 -5.30 2.94
C SER A 58 -2.25 -5.49 1.66
N ALA A 59 -2.50 -6.56 0.89
CA ALA A 59 -1.79 -6.81 -0.37
C ALA A 59 -1.97 -5.67 -1.39
N ARG A 60 -3.18 -5.10 -1.49
CA ARG A 60 -3.45 -3.95 -2.36
C ARG A 60 -2.73 -2.69 -1.90
N LEU A 61 -2.71 -2.42 -0.59
CA LEU A 61 -1.99 -1.28 -0.01
C LEU A 61 -0.49 -1.35 -0.32
N ARG A 62 0.14 -2.51 -0.10
CA ARG A 62 1.57 -2.72 -0.41
C ARG A 62 1.88 -2.57 -1.90
N THR A 63 1.02 -3.12 -2.75
CA THR A 63 1.14 -2.95 -4.21
C THR A 63 1.04 -1.49 -4.61
N GLY A 64 0.11 -0.74 -4.01
CA GLY A 64 -0.03 0.70 -4.22
C GLY A 64 1.22 1.47 -3.79
N ALA A 65 1.74 1.19 -2.59
CA ALA A 65 2.95 1.81 -2.07
C ALA A 65 4.16 1.57 -2.97
N THR A 66 4.33 0.33 -3.45
CA THR A 66 5.39 -0.04 -4.39
C THR A 66 5.29 0.74 -5.70
N ARG A 67 4.08 0.85 -6.27
CA ARG A 67 3.84 1.61 -7.51
C ARG A 67 4.13 3.09 -7.35
N VAL A 68 3.71 3.69 -6.24
CA VAL A 68 3.99 5.11 -5.93
C VAL A 68 5.49 5.34 -5.77
N ALA A 69 6.20 4.46 -5.08
CA ALA A 69 7.65 4.58 -4.91
C ALA A 69 8.40 4.44 -6.26
N ALA A 70 7.97 3.52 -7.12
CA ALA A 70 8.54 3.36 -8.46
C ALA A 70 8.28 4.59 -9.34
N ALA A 71 7.04 5.10 -9.36
CA ALA A 71 6.68 6.31 -10.11
C ALA A 71 7.49 7.52 -9.64
N ASN A 72 7.67 7.68 -8.33
CA ASN A 72 8.49 8.74 -7.75
C ASN A 72 9.96 8.66 -8.19
N THR A 73 10.53 7.46 -8.19
CA THR A 73 11.91 7.23 -8.65
C THR A 73 12.06 7.58 -10.13
N GLY A 74 11.10 7.17 -10.96
CA GLY A 74 11.07 7.53 -12.38
C GLY A 74 10.95 9.04 -12.62
N PHE A 75 10.10 9.73 -11.85
CA PHE A 75 9.94 11.18 -11.93
C PHE A 75 11.25 11.92 -11.60
N VAL A 76 11.90 11.57 -10.48
CA VAL A 76 13.18 12.18 -10.08
C VAL A 76 14.28 11.90 -11.12
N GLY A 77 14.30 10.70 -11.69
CA GLY A 77 15.23 10.36 -12.78
C GLY A 77 15.01 11.24 -14.02
N ASN A 78 13.76 11.42 -14.43
CA ASN A 78 13.41 12.30 -15.55
C ASN A 78 13.78 13.77 -15.29
N GLU A 79 13.53 14.30 -14.09
CA GLU A 79 13.94 15.66 -13.76
C GLU A 79 15.46 15.83 -13.84
N ARG A 80 16.25 14.89 -13.29
CA ARG A 80 17.71 14.94 -13.41
C ARG A 80 18.20 14.87 -14.85
N GLY A 81 17.61 13.98 -15.66
CA GLY A 81 17.95 13.89 -17.09
C GLY A 81 17.62 15.18 -17.84
N SER A 82 16.47 15.79 -17.55
CA SER A 82 16.04 17.03 -18.18
C SER A 82 16.95 18.22 -17.80
N VAL A 83 17.39 18.31 -16.53
CA VAL A 83 18.40 19.29 -16.10
C VAL A 83 19.70 19.10 -16.88
N GLY A 84 20.19 17.87 -17.02
CA GLY A 84 21.41 17.59 -17.79
C GLY A 84 21.31 18.01 -19.26
N THR A 85 20.16 17.76 -19.91
CA THR A 85 19.92 18.22 -21.29
C THR A 85 19.86 19.74 -21.39
N LEU A 86 19.19 20.42 -20.46
CA LEU A 86 19.09 21.88 -20.46
C LEU A 86 20.45 22.55 -20.22
N ASP A 87 21.27 22.00 -19.33
CA ASP A 87 22.62 22.52 -19.08
C ASP A 87 23.54 22.31 -20.27
N HIS A 88 23.39 21.18 -20.99
CA HIS A 88 24.10 20.96 -22.24
C HIS A 88 23.68 21.96 -23.34
N VAL A 89 22.37 22.22 -23.49
CA VAL A 89 21.86 23.19 -24.48
C VAL A 89 22.33 24.62 -24.19
N LYS A 90 22.55 25.00 -22.93
CA LYS A 90 23.07 26.33 -22.56
C LYS A 90 24.56 26.53 -22.86
N GLN A 91 25.31 25.46 -23.10
CA GLN A 91 26.76 25.51 -23.37
C GLN A 91 27.09 25.57 -24.87
N VAL A 92 26.08 25.42 -25.73
CA VAL A 92 26.15 25.56 -27.20
C VAL A 92 25.63 26.93 -27.61
#